data_AF-A0A945EAM6-F1
#
_entry.id   AF-A0A945EAM6-F1
#
_cell.length_a   1.000
_cell.length_b   1.000
_cell.length_c   1.000
_cell.angle_alpha   90.00
_cell.angle_beta   90.00
_cell.angle_gamma   90.00
#
_symmetry.space_group_name_H-M   'P 1'
#
loop_
_entity.id
_entity.type
_entity.pdbx_description
1 polymer ?
#
loop_
_entity_poly.entity_id
_entity_poly.type
_entity_poly.pdbx_seq_one_letter_code
_entity_poly.pdbx_strand_id
1 'polypeptide(L)' 'MAGINKVILIDNLGTKPKLKYSSSNVAITNLSVATSESWPDDVPF' A
#
# COMPACT_ATOMS: atom_id res chain seq x y z
N MET A 1 -13.36 -12.88 -22.69
CA MET A 1 -12.13 -12.78 -21.87
C MET A 1 -12.56 -12.16 -20.54
N ALA A 2 -12.63 -12.93 -19.46
CA ALA A 2 -13.03 -12.41 -18.15
C ALA A 2 -11.97 -12.82 -17.13
N GLY A 3 -11.37 -11.84 -16.46
CA GLY A 3 -10.36 -12.05 -15.43
C GLY A 3 -10.56 -11.02 -14.33
N ILE A 4 -10.19 -11.38 -13.10
CA ILE A 4 -10.27 -10.49 -11.94
C ILE A 4 -8.86 -10.04 -11.60
N ASN A 5 -8.64 -8.73 -11.55
CA ASN A 5 -7.45 -8.12 -10.96
C ASN A 5 -7.88 -7.39 -9.68
N LYS A 6 -7.57 -7.98 -8.52
CA LYS A 6 -7.95 -7.45 -7.21
C LYS A 6 -6.72 -7.43 -6.29
N VAL A 7 -6.55 -6.31 -5.59
CA VAL A 7 -5.51 -6.11 -4.57
C VAL A 7 -6.20 -5.69 -3.27
N ILE A 8 -5.80 -6.31 -2.15
CA ILE A 8 -6.25 -5.96 -0.79
C ILE A 8 -4.99 -5.77 0.06
N LEU A 9 -4.87 -4.62 0.73
CA LEU A 9 -3.73 -4.26 1.57
C LEU A 9 -4.25 -3.75 2.92
N ILE A 10 -3.63 -4.19 4.01
CA ILE A 10 -3.90 -3.72 5.37
C ILE A 10 -2.56 -3.36 5.99
N ASP A 11 -2.34 -2.06 6.23
CA ASP A 11 -1.10 -1.55 6.79
C ASP A 11 -1.25 -0.09 7.25
N ASN A 12 -0.23 0.41 7.95
CA ASN A 12 -0.08 1.81 8.31
C ASN A 12 0.56 2.62 7.18
N LEU A 13 0.19 3.90 7.09
CA LEU A 13 0.83 4.81 6.14
C LEU A 13 2.22 5.21 6.63
N GLY A 14 3.24 4.96 5.81
CA GLY A 14 4.62 5.34 6.14
C GLY A 14 4.86 6.85 6.15
N THR A 15 4.01 7.63 5.49
CA THR A 15 4.05 9.10 5.49
C THR A 15 2.66 9.70 5.39
N LYS A 16 2.52 10.99 5.75
CA LYS A 16 1.26 11.72 5.60
C LYS A 16 0.86 11.83 4.12
N PRO A 17 -0.39 11.49 3.76
CA PRO A 17 -0.89 11.67 2.40
C PRO A 17 -0.78 13.13 1.94
N LYS A 18 -0.40 13.31 0.67
CA LYS A 18 -0.35 14.64 0.03
C LYS A 18 -1.36 14.67 -1.10
N LEU A 19 -2.38 15.51 -0.94
CA LEU A 19 -3.37 15.79 -1.97
C LEU A 19 -2.76 16.71 -3.03
N LYS A 20 -2.90 16.33 -4.30
CA LYS A 20 -2.51 17.13 -5.46
C LYS A 20 -3.69 17.19 -6.44
N TYR A 21 -3.72 18.19 -7.29
CA TYR A 21 -4.68 18.28 -8.39
C TYR A 21 -3.95 18.12 -9.73
N SER A 22 -4.54 17.36 -10.65
CA SER A 22 -4.06 17.28 -12.02
C SER A 22 -4.36 18.58 -12.79
N SER A 23 -3.79 18.72 -14.00
CA SER A 23 -4.15 19.79 -14.94
C SER A 23 -5.65 19.80 -15.30
N SER A 24 -6.31 18.65 -15.21
CA SER A 24 -7.76 18.49 -15.38
C SER A 24 -8.57 18.69 -14.09
N ASN A 25 -7.97 19.23 -13.04
CA ASN A 25 -8.58 19.47 -11.73
C ASN A 25 -9.11 18.20 -11.02
N VAL A 26 -8.46 17.06 -11.25
CA VAL A 26 -8.78 15.80 -10.55
C VAL A 26 -7.91 15.69 -9.31
N ALA A 27 -8.54 15.40 -8.16
CA ALA A 27 -7.85 15.17 -6.90
C ALA A 27 -7.12 13.82 -6.93
N ILE A 28 -5.81 13.83 -6.64
CA ILE A 28 -4.92 12.66 -6.63
C ILE A 28 -4.17 12.65 -5.31
N THR A 29 -4.07 11.48 -4.67
CA THR A 29 -3.24 11.26 -3.49
C THR A 29 -2.40 10.00 -3.68
N ASN A 30 -1.14 10.05 -3.24
CA ASN A 30 -0.27 8.87 -3.21
C ASN A 30 -0.16 8.37 -1.77
N LEU A 31 -0.39 7.08 -1.58
CA LEU A 31 -0.26 6.40 -0.30
C LEU A 31 1.00 5.53 -0.33
N SER A 32 1.83 5.63 0.70
CA SER A 32 2.98 4.76 0.90
C SER A 32 2.63 3.78 2.00
N VAL A 33 2.56 2.50 1.66
CA VAL A 33 2.28 1.38 2.57
C VAL A 33 3.42 0.36 2.43
N ALA A 34 3.86 -0.22 3.54
CA ALA A 34 4.92 -1.20 3.64
C ALA A 34 4.48 -2.36 4.56
N THR A 35 3.96 -3.44 3.98
CA THR A 35 3.58 -4.63 4.74
C THR A 35 4.83 -5.34 5.27
N SER A 36 4.86 -5.60 6.58
CA SER A 36 5.93 -6.38 7.22
C SER A 36 5.36 -7.70 7.72
N GLU A 37 6.13 -8.77 7.55
CA GLU A 37 5.85 -10.06 8.18
C GLU A 37 7.00 -10.38 9.13
N SER A 38 6.67 -10.86 10.33
CA SER A 38 7.62 -11.31 11.32
C SER A 38 7.32 -12.76 11.67
N TRP A 39 8.31 -13.63 11.48
CA TRP A 39 8.22 -15.04 11.81
C TRP A 39 9.22 -15.35 12.93
N PRO A 40 8.85 -16.09 13.98
CA PRO A 40 9.84 -16.58 14.94
C PRO A 40 10.77 -17.55 14.21
N ASP A 41 12.09 -17.33 14.33
CA ASP A 41 13.09 -18.26 13.81
C ASP A 41 13.11 -19.50 14.70
N ASP A 42 12.66 -20.63 14.13
CA ASP A 42 12.57 -21.93 14.78
C ASP A 42 13.91 -22.69 14.77
N VAL A 43 15.06 -22.02 14.58
CA VAL A 43 16.38 -22.68 14.59
C VAL A 43 16.95 -22.76 16.01
N PRO A 44 17.01 -23.95 16.62
CA PRO A 44 17.83 -24.18 17.78
C PRO A 44 19.20 -24.69 17.32
N PHE A 45 20.24 -23.89 17.53
CA PHE A 45 21.57 -24.44 17.78
C PHE A 45 22.15 -23.75 19.01
#